data_AF-A0AAV6PF53-F1
#
_entry.id   AF-A0AAV6PF53-F1
#
_cell.length_a   1.000
_cell.length_b   1.000
_cell.length_c   1.000
_cell.angle_alpha   90.00
_cell.angle_beta   90.00
_cell.angle_gamma   90.00
#
_symmetry.space_group_name_H-M   'P 1'
#
loop_
_entity.id
_entity.type
_entity.pdbx_description
1 polymer ?
#
loop_
_entity_poly.entity_id
_entity_poly.type
_entity_poly.pdbx_seq_one_letter_code
_entity_poly.pdbx_strand_id
1 'polypeptide(L)'
;MRLHLCRAEQAERSGSWSVVCEQRLVLGQYFSASEDRSLSLHFLRSCAGGERAGNCRAAAEARACVAELYLQQGELEQARQQAEQCLRQTEGGSSWSDSTGRLLQMRVRGTLWRIYDRLADAPLEARNYTDALRLLHRSHRVATESEDRQTEATAAYRLGLTYQSTGDHDTAKEFFSTCAQMCESLQDTEGLGNAYKAMAKSMESEGNTQEAVQCLEKFVEVTQRSGVKHNLVDACMCVGKFYYTMGEYSRASHFFLQSYEVACETGDVSLLQKAQVWLACARPQSLIREFSTCTTLMSK
;
A
#
# COMPACT_ATOMS: atom_id res chain seq x y z
N MET A 1 -30.08 10.95 20.55
CA MET A 1 -30.69 9.63 20.26
C MET A 1 -32.22 9.68 20.16
N ARG A 2 -32.98 9.86 21.25
CA ARG A 2 -34.46 9.78 21.26
C ARG A 2 -35.15 10.70 20.23
N LEU A 3 -34.65 11.93 20.06
CA LEU A 3 -35.18 12.88 19.07
C LEU A 3 -35.07 12.36 17.63
N HIS A 4 -33.93 11.76 17.25
CA HIS A 4 -33.71 11.24 15.90
C HIS A 4 -34.56 9.99 15.63
N LEU A 5 -34.77 9.14 16.64
CA LEU A 5 -35.68 7.99 16.53
C LEU A 5 -37.13 8.44 16.29
N CYS A 6 -37.64 9.37 17.10
CA CYS A 6 -39.00 9.89 16.91
C CYS A 6 -39.19 10.57 15.56
N ARG A 7 -38.19 11.34 15.10
CA ARG A 7 -38.23 11.99 13.78
C ARG A 7 -38.17 10.98 12.64
N ALA A 8 -37.38 9.91 12.77
CA ALA A 8 -37.32 8.84 11.77
C ALA A 8 -38.67 8.12 11.66
N GLU A 9 -39.28 7.72 12.78
CA GLU A 9 -40.59 7.04 12.80
C GLU A 9 -41.72 7.93 12.24
N GLN A 10 -41.70 9.22 12.59
CA GLN A 10 -42.67 10.18 12.04
C GLN A 10 -42.50 10.35 10.53
N ALA A 11 -41.26 10.42 10.04
CA ALA A 11 -40.96 10.54 8.62
C ALA A 11 -41.30 9.26 7.83
N GLU A 12 -41.19 8.09 8.44
CA GLU A 12 -41.66 6.82 7.85
C GLU A 12 -43.17 6.83 7.66
N ARG A 13 -43.92 7.28 8.68
CA ARG A 13 -45.38 7.40 8.60
C ARG A 13 -45.83 8.44 7.58
N SER A 14 -45.03 9.48 7.34
CA SER A 14 -45.30 10.50 6.32
C SER A 14 -44.81 10.12 4.92
N GLY A 15 -44.11 8.99 4.75
CA GLY A 15 -43.55 8.54 3.47
C GLY A 15 -42.31 9.31 2.99
N SER A 16 -41.72 10.18 3.82
CA SER A 16 -40.59 11.04 3.46
C SER A 16 -39.24 10.32 3.60
N TRP A 17 -38.90 9.48 2.63
CA TRP A 17 -37.75 8.57 2.73
C TRP A 17 -36.38 9.26 2.88
N SER A 18 -36.20 10.45 2.29
CA SER A 18 -34.94 11.22 2.45
C SER A 18 -34.65 11.55 3.92
N VAL A 19 -35.67 12.01 4.64
CA VAL A 19 -35.55 12.38 6.06
C VAL A 19 -35.33 11.14 6.92
N VAL A 20 -35.97 10.02 6.59
CA VAL A 20 -35.72 8.73 7.26
C VAL A 20 -34.26 8.33 7.15
N CYS A 21 -33.68 8.40 5.94
CA CYS A 21 -32.28 8.07 5.71
C CYS A 21 -31.33 9.00 6.47
N GLU A 22 -31.59 10.31 6.50
CA GLU A 22 -30.76 11.27 7.24
C GLU A 22 -30.77 11.01 8.74
N GLN A 23 -31.95 10.83 9.33
CA GLN A 23 -32.05 10.60 10.79
C GLN A 23 -31.43 9.27 11.20
N ARG A 24 -31.59 8.22 10.38
CA ARG A 24 -30.98 6.90 10.63
C ARG A 24 -29.47 6.89 10.37
N LEU A 25 -28.97 7.66 9.41
CA LEU A 25 -27.53 7.84 9.19
C LEU A 25 -26.86 8.46 10.43
N VAL A 26 -27.46 9.51 11.00
CA VAL A 26 -26.96 10.14 12.24
C VAL A 26 -26.93 9.14 13.40
N LEU A 27 -27.99 8.33 13.54
CA LEU A 27 -28.00 7.26 14.56
C LEU A 27 -26.91 6.22 14.30
N GLY A 28 -26.73 5.78 13.05
CA GLY A 28 -25.68 4.84 12.67
C GLY A 28 -24.26 5.37 12.99
N GLN A 29 -24.00 6.64 12.69
CA GLN A 29 -22.73 7.31 13.03
C GLN A 29 -22.54 7.44 14.55
N TYR A 30 -23.59 7.79 15.28
CA TYR A 30 -23.53 7.86 16.75
C TYR A 30 -23.11 6.52 17.37
N PHE A 31 -23.74 5.41 16.96
CA PHE A 31 -23.39 4.08 17.48
C PHE A 31 -22.04 3.56 16.99
N SER A 32 -21.52 4.06 15.86
CA SER A 32 -20.17 3.72 15.43
C SER A 32 -19.09 4.26 16.39
N ALA A 33 -19.38 5.38 17.07
CA ALA A 33 -18.50 5.97 18.07
C ALA A 33 -18.63 5.32 19.47
N SER A 34 -19.74 4.65 19.75
CA SER A 34 -20.03 4.06 21.07
C SER A 34 -19.72 2.56 21.17
N GLU A 35 -18.90 2.02 20.25
CA GLU A 35 -18.53 0.60 20.13
C GLU A 35 -19.67 -0.40 19.78
N ASP A 36 -20.93 0.02 19.77
CA ASP A 36 -22.09 -0.78 19.40
C ASP A 36 -22.23 -0.94 17.87
N ARG A 37 -21.26 -1.66 17.27
CA ARG A 37 -21.17 -1.88 15.82
C ARG A 37 -22.41 -2.57 15.22
N SER A 38 -23.07 -3.44 15.98
CA SER A 38 -24.28 -4.16 15.53
C SER A 38 -25.47 -3.22 15.35
N LEU A 39 -25.70 -2.32 16.31
CA LEU A 39 -26.73 -1.29 16.24
C LEU A 39 -26.42 -0.28 15.14
N SER A 40 -25.16 0.14 15.02
CA SER A 40 -24.71 0.98 13.91
C SER A 40 -25.05 0.34 12.55
N LEU A 41 -24.65 -0.92 12.35
CA LEU A 41 -24.92 -1.67 11.13
C LEU A 41 -26.43 -1.83 10.86
N HIS A 42 -27.24 -2.06 11.89
CA HIS A 42 -28.70 -2.16 11.76
C HIS A 42 -29.32 -0.87 11.19
N PHE A 43 -29.00 0.29 11.79
CA PHE A 43 -29.54 1.57 11.33
C PHE A 43 -29.04 1.92 9.92
N LEU A 44 -27.76 1.63 9.61
CA LEU A 44 -27.20 1.92 8.30
C LEU A 44 -27.73 0.98 7.20
N ARG A 45 -27.91 -0.32 7.47
CA ARG A 45 -28.55 -1.27 6.55
C ARG A 45 -30.00 -0.87 6.25
N SER A 46 -30.72 -0.39 7.27
CA SER A 46 -32.10 0.11 7.11
C SER A 46 -32.16 1.28 6.11
N CYS A 47 -31.13 2.13 6.04
CA CYS A 47 -31.02 3.17 5.01
C CYS A 47 -30.67 2.60 3.63
N ALA A 48 -29.76 1.62 3.58
CA ALA A 48 -29.19 1.10 2.34
C ALA A 48 -30.13 0.16 1.56
N GLY A 49 -31.02 -0.58 2.24
CA GLY A 49 -31.81 -1.67 1.68
C GLY A 49 -33.18 -1.31 1.07
N GLY A 50 -33.64 -0.05 1.17
CA GLY A 50 -34.93 0.33 0.60
C GLY A 50 -34.88 0.48 -0.93
N GLU A 51 -35.84 -0.10 -1.67
CA GLU A 51 -35.99 0.12 -3.13
C GLU A 51 -36.14 1.62 -3.49
N ARG A 52 -36.69 2.41 -2.56
CA ARG A 52 -36.84 3.88 -2.66
C ARG A 52 -35.58 4.66 -2.26
N ALA A 53 -34.53 3.98 -1.81
CA ALA A 53 -33.25 4.55 -1.37
C ALA A 53 -32.25 4.77 -2.51
N GLY A 54 -32.69 4.66 -3.77
CA GLY A 54 -31.82 4.69 -4.94
C GLY A 54 -31.10 6.01 -5.18
N ASN A 55 -31.68 7.14 -4.77
CA ASN A 55 -31.22 8.48 -5.16
C ASN A 55 -30.90 9.44 -4.00
N CYS A 56 -30.96 8.97 -2.75
CA CYS A 56 -30.72 9.83 -1.59
C CYS A 56 -29.23 9.84 -1.20
N ARG A 57 -28.64 11.03 -1.07
CA ARG A 57 -27.26 11.22 -0.55
C ARG A 57 -27.02 10.45 0.75
N ALA A 58 -27.92 10.55 1.71
CA ALA A 58 -27.81 9.86 3.00
C ALA A 58 -27.80 8.33 2.87
N ALA A 59 -28.46 7.76 1.86
CA ALA A 59 -28.44 6.33 1.61
C ALA A 59 -27.11 5.88 0.99
N ALA A 60 -26.51 6.67 0.11
CA ALA A 60 -25.18 6.40 -0.43
C ALA A 60 -24.08 6.55 0.64
N GLU A 61 -24.14 7.58 1.47
CA GLU A 61 -23.26 7.72 2.63
C GLU A 61 -23.43 6.54 3.61
N ALA A 62 -24.66 6.09 3.85
CA ALA A 62 -24.90 4.90 4.67
C ALA A 62 -24.26 3.65 4.05
N ARG A 63 -24.38 3.43 2.73
CA ARG A 63 -23.73 2.31 2.03
C ARG A 63 -22.20 2.34 2.16
N ALA A 64 -21.59 3.53 2.06
CA ALA A 64 -20.16 3.71 2.27
C ALA A 64 -19.74 3.28 3.69
N CYS A 65 -20.47 3.74 4.72
CA CYS A 65 -20.22 3.33 6.10
C CYS A 65 -20.44 1.82 6.33
N VAL A 66 -21.47 1.23 5.71
CA VAL A 66 -21.70 -0.23 5.77
C VAL A 66 -20.54 -1.00 5.15
N ALA A 67 -20.03 -0.56 4.00
CA ALA A 67 -18.89 -1.20 3.36
C ALA A 67 -17.63 -1.17 4.24
N GLU A 68 -17.38 -0.05 4.93
CA GLU A 68 -16.27 0.06 5.89
C GLU A 68 -16.44 -0.88 7.09
N LEU A 69 -17.66 -0.99 7.63
CA LEU A 69 -17.95 -1.91 8.73
C LEU A 69 -17.78 -3.38 8.32
N TYR A 70 -18.23 -3.77 7.13
CA TYR A 70 -18.02 -5.13 6.62
C TYR A 70 -16.55 -5.43 6.34
N LEU A 71 -15.79 -4.46 5.83
CA LEU A 71 -14.35 -4.60 5.66
C LEU A 71 -13.66 -4.87 7.01
N GLN A 72 -14.09 -4.21 8.09
CA GLN A 72 -13.57 -4.46 9.44
C GLN A 72 -13.98 -5.83 10.00
N GLN A 73 -15.17 -6.34 9.64
CA GLN A 73 -15.65 -7.66 10.06
C GLN A 73 -15.06 -8.81 9.23
N GLY A 74 -14.46 -8.52 8.07
CA GLY A 74 -13.93 -9.52 7.15
C GLY A 74 -14.97 -10.06 6.14
N GLU A 75 -16.18 -9.49 6.10
CA GLU A 75 -17.22 -9.85 5.12
C GLU A 75 -16.96 -9.14 3.77
N LEU A 76 -15.84 -9.49 3.13
CA LEU A 76 -15.28 -8.75 1.98
C LEU A 76 -16.22 -8.69 0.76
N GLU A 77 -16.96 -9.76 0.48
CA GLU A 77 -17.88 -9.82 -0.66
C GLU A 77 -19.10 -8.89 -0.48
N GLN A 78 -19.64 -8.83 0.74
CA GLN A 78 -20.73 -7.90 1.05
C GLN A 78 -20.21 -6.46 1.05
N ALA A 79 -19.00 -6.23 1.58
CA ALA A 79 -18.33 -4.93 1.53
C ALA A 79 -18.20 -4.43 0.07
N ARG A 80 -17.71 -5.30 -0.83
CA ARG A 80 -17.55 -5.00 -2.25
C ARG A 80 -18.87 -4.60 -2.89
N GLN A 81 -19.93 -5.39 -2.69
CA GLN A 81 -21.24 -5.13 -3.29
C GLN A 81 -21.80 -3.76 -2.87
N GLN A 82 -21.69 -3.42 -1.59
CA GLN A 82 -22.17 -2.13 -1.07
C GLN A 82 -21.35 -0.95 -1.60
N ALA A 83 -20.02 -1.09 -1.67
CA ALA A 83 -19.13 -0.06 -2.20
C ALA A 83 -19.34 0.16 -3.71
N GLU A 84 -19.44 -0.90 -4.52
CA GLU A 84 -19.72 -0.81 -5.96
C GLU A 84 -21.12 -0.23 -6.24
N GLN A 85 -22.11 -0.54 -5.41
CA GLN A 85 -23.45 0.05 -5.54
C GLN A 85 -23.43 1.55 -5.22
N CYS A 86 -22.69 1.95 -4.19
CA CYS A 86 -22.50 3.36 -3.85
C CYS A 86 -21.78 4.12 -4.97
N LEU A 87 -20.74 3.53 -5.56
CA LEU A 87 -20.02 4.16 -6.68
C LEU A 87 -20.93 4.35 -7.91
N ARG A 88 -21.67 3.31 -8.31
CA ARG A 88 -22.65 3.40 -9.42
C ARG A 88 -23.70 4.48 -9.23
N GLN A 89 -24.13 4.72 -7.99
CA GLN A 89 -25.09 5.78 -7.68
C GLN A 89 -24.49 7.17 -7.79
N THR A 90 -23.22 7.31 -7.41
CA THR A 90 -22.52 8.61 -7.42
C THR A 90 -21.98 8.98 -8.81
N GLU A 91 -21.76 8.02 -9.71
CA GLU A 91 -21.40 8.25 -11.13
C GLU A 91 -22.50 8.97 -11.93
N GLY A 92 -23.75 8.96 -11.45
CA GLY A 92 -24.92 9.60 -12.08
C GLY A 92 -24.98 11.14 -12.04
N GLY A 93 -23.85 11.84 -11.89
CA GLY A 93 -23.76 13.30 -12.06
C GLY A 93 -24.01 14.15 -10.81
N SER A 94 -24.01 13.56 -9.62
CA SER A 94 -24.14 14.34 -8.37
C SER A 94 -22.81 14.40 -7.61
N SER A 95 -22.19 15.58 -7.56
CA SER A 95 -21.01 15.84 -6.74
C SER A 95 -21.39 15.92 -5.25
N TRP A 96 -21.64 14.78 -4.63
CA TRP A 96 -21.92 14.70 -3.20
C TRP A 96 -20.60 14.80 -2.42
N SER A 97 -20.37 15.95 -1.80
CA SER A 97 -19.31 16.12 -0.80
C SER A 97 -19.85 15.77 0.57
N ASP A 98 -19.08 15.04 1.38
CA ASP A 98 -19.41 14.76 2.76
C ASP A 98 -19.34 16.04 3.65
N SER A 99 -19.64 15.91 4.94
CA SER A 99 -19.52 17.02 5.90
C SER A 99 -18.09 17.55 6.07
N THR A 100 -17.09 16.84 5.56
CA THR A 100 -15.67 17.23 5.58
C THR A 100 -15.22 17.87 4.28
N GLY A 101 -16.11 18.01 3.30
CA GLY A 101 -15.83 18.58 1.98
C GLY A 101 -15.14 17.61 1.01
N ARG A 102 -14.87 16.36 1.40
CA ARG A 102 -14.34 15.34 0.51
C ARG A 102 -15.46 14.74 -0.33
N LEU A 103 -15.17 14.52 -1.61
CA LEU A 103 -16.11 13.83 -2.50
C LEU A 103 -16.34 12.41 -1.98
N LEU A 104 -17.60 12.04 -1.80
CA LEU A 104 -17.99 10.70 -1.35
C LEU A 104 -17.40 9.62 -2.26
N GLN A 105 -17.29 9.89 -3.56
CA GLN A 105 -16.65 9.02 -4.54
C GLN A 105 -15.21 8.68 -4.16
N MET A 106 -14.39 9.65 -3.77
CA MET A 106 -12.99 9.42 -3.43
C MET A 106 -12.85 8.57 -2.17
N ARG A 107 -13.70 8.81 -1.15
CA ARG A 107 -13.74 7.97 0.05
C ARG A 107 -14.13 6.53 -0.27
N VAL A 108 -15.18 6.35 -1.07
CA VAL A 108 -15.66 5.01 -1.46
C VAL A 108 -14.61 4.29 -2.29
N ARG A 109 -13.93 4.98 -3.23
CA ARG A 109 -12.81 4.43 -3.99
C ARG A 109 -11.67 3.98 -3.08
N GLY A 110 -11.27 4.79 -2.09
CA GLY A 110 -10.26 4.40 -1.10
C GLY A 110 -10.63 3.14 -0.32
N THR A 111 -11.90 3.02 0.11
CA THR A 111 -12.39 1.78 0.77
C THR A 111 -12.46 0.61 -0.20
N LEU A 112 -12.90 0.83 -1.44
CA LEU A 112 -13.06 -0.21 -2.46
C LEU A 112 -11.71 -0.78 -2.92
N TRP A 113 -10.68 0.05 -3.07
CA TRP A 113 -9.30 -0.40 -3.27
C TRP A 113 -8.89 -1.38 -2.17
N ARG A 114 -9.05 -1.01 -0.88
CA ARG A 114 -8.73 -1.90 0.26
C ARG A 114 -9.52 -3.20 0.25
N ILE A 115 -10.78 -3.18 -0.19
CA ILE A 115 -11.60 -4.38 -0.29
C ILE A 115 -11.05 -5.31 -1.38
N TYR A 116 -10.75 -4.79 -2.58
CA TYR A 116 -10.16 -5.60 -3.65
C TYR A 116 -8.78 -6.12 -3.29
N ASP A 117 -7.99 -5.30 -2.61
CA ASP A 117 -6.69 -5.64 -2.06
C ASP A 117 -6.77 -6.85 -1.13
N ARG A 118 -7.68 -6.82 -0.15
CA ARG A 118 -7.95 -7.94 0.77
C ARG A 118 -8.54 -9.16 0.09
N LEU A 119 -9.43 -8.97 -0.90
CA LEU A 119 -10.00 -10.09 -1.66
C LEU A 119 -8.93 -10.84 -2.46
N ALA A 120 -7.85 -10.16 -2.87
CA ALA A 120 -6.75 -10.79 -3.58
C ALA A 120 -5.88 -11.69 -2.69
N ASP A 121 -5.90 -11.53 -1.36
CA ASP A 121 -5.07 -12.30 -0.44
C ASP A 121 -5.35 -13.82 -0.54
N ALA A 122 -6.63 -14.22 -0.53
CA ALA A 122 -7.00 -15.64 -0.59
C ALA A 122 -6.59 -16.32 -1.92
N PRO A 123 -6.83 -15.74 -3.11
CA PRO A 123 -6.29 -16.26 -4.37
C PRO A 123 -4.77 -16.31 -4.42
N LEU A 124 -4.06 -15.33 -3.83
CA LEU A 124 -2.60 -15.33 -3.76
C LEU A 124 -2.07 -16.49 -2.91
N GLU A 125 -2.68 -16.73 -1.75
CA GLU A 125 -2.35 -17.88 -0.89
C GLU A 125 -2.60 -19.22 -1.59
N ALA A 126 -3.70 -19.32 -2.34
CA ALA A 126 -4.02 -20.47 -3.17
C ALA A 126 -3.15 -20.60 -4.44
N ARG A 127 -2.23 -19.66 -4.70
CA ARG A 127 -1.44 -19.53 -5.95
C ARG A 127 -2.28 -19.45 -7.22
N ASN A 128 -3.55 -19.05 -7.10
CA ASN A 128 -4.39 -18.75 -8.23
C ASN A 128 -4.14 -17.30 -8.69
N TYR A 129 -3.04 -17.13 -9.42
CA TYR A 129 -2.60 -15.80 -9.86
C TYR A 129 -3.56 -15.15 -10.87
N THR A 130 -4.34 -15.93 -11.62
CA THR A 130 -5.28 -15.38 -12.61
C THR A 130 -6.40 -14.55 -11.96
N ASP A 131 -7.00 -15.09 -10.91
CA ASP A 131 -8.04 -14.38 -10.15
C ASP A 131 -7.43 -13.27 -9.28
N ALA A 132 -6.24 -13.49 -8.69
CA ALA A 132 -5.52 -12.47 -7.95
C ALA A 132 -5.21 -11.24 -8.81
N LEU A 133 -4.64 -11.43 -10.00
CA LEU A 133 -4.34 -10.35 -10.94
C LEU A 133 -5.61 -9.62 -11.37
N ARG A 134 -6.71 -10.34 -11.63
CA ARG A 134 -7.99 -9.70 -11.97
C ARG A 134 -8.47 -8.76 -10.86
N LEU A 135 -8.37 -9.17 -9.60
CA LEU A 135 -8.76 -8.36 -8.44
C LEU A 135 -7.80 -7.17 -8.23
N LEU A 136 -6.48 -7.41 -8.32
CA LEU A 136 -5.48 -6.36 -8.15
C LEU A 136 -5.50 -5.31 -9.28
N HIS A 137 -5.83 -5.69 -10.51
CA HIS A 137 -6.05 -4.73 -11.60
C HIS A 137 -7.25 -3.82 -11.34
N ARG A 138 -8.34 -4.37 -10.80
CA ARG A 138 -9.48 -3.56 -10.34
C ARG A 138 -9.08 -2.66 -9.18
N SER A 139 -8.32 -3.19 -8.24
CA SER A 139 -7.76 -2.44 -7.11
C SER A 139 -6.96 -1.23 -7.60
N HIS A 140 -5.97 -1.46 -8.48
CA HIS A 140 -5.14 -0.40 -9.05
C HIS A 140 -5.94 0.64 -9.81
N ARG A 141 -6.90 0.24 -10.65
CA ARG A 141 -7.79 1.18 -11.34
C ARG A 141 -8.59 2.06 -10.37
N VAL A 142 -9.11 1.49 -9.28
CA VAL A 142 -9.84 2.27 -8.30
C VAL A 142 -8.91 3.21 -7.52
N ALA A 143 -7.68 2.80 -7.26
CA ALA A 143 -6.66 3.64 -6.62
C ALA A 143 -6.25 4.83 -7.49
N THR A 144 -6.02 4.63 -8.79
CA THR A 144 -5.69 5.72 -9.73
C THR A 144 -6.83 6.74 -9.81
N GLU A 145 -8.08 6.28 -9.82
CA GLU A 145 -9.27 7.13 -9.81
C GLU A 145 -9.54 7.83 -8.46
N SER A 146 -8.83 7.45 -7.38
CA SER A 146 -8.97 8.06 -6.05
C SER A 146 -8.12 9.31 -5.85
N GLU A 147 -7.21 9.60 -6.78
CA GLU A 147 -6.23 10.70 -6.75
C GLU A 147 -5.27 10.68 -5.54
N ASP A 148 -5.25 9.59 -4.75
CA ASP A 148 -4.28 9.37 -3.68
C ASP A 148 -3.08 8.58 -4.21
N ARG A 149 -2.00 9.30 -4.50
CA ARG A 149 -0.75 8.74 -5.03
C ARG A 149 -0.13 7.67 -4.13
N GLN A 150 -0.33 7.71 -2.80
CA GLN A 150 0.22 6.70 -1.91
C GLN A 150 -0.52 5.37 -2.10
N THR A 151 -1.85 5.43 -2.27
CA THR A 151 -2.65 4.23 -2.55
C THR A 151 -2.35 3.67 -3.94
N GLU A 152 -2.13 4.54 -4.93
CA GLU A 152 -1.74 4.15 -6.28
C GLU A 152 -0.39 3.43 -6.31
N ALA A 153 0.63 3.97 -5.63
CA ALA A 153 1.94 3.35 -5.49
C ALA A 153 1.84 1.96 -4.82
N THR A 154 1.06 1.86 -3.73
CA THR A 154 0.84 0.59 -3.02
C THR A 154 0.18 -0.45 -3.93
N ALA A 155 -0.83 -0.05 -4.71
CA ALA A 155 -1.53 -0.93 -5.64
C ALA A 155 -0.59 -1.42 -6.77
N ALA A 156 0.22 -0.52 -7.33
CA ALA A 156 1.21 -0.84 -8.35
C ALA A 156 2.26 -1.83 -7.80
N TYR A 157 2.77 -1.59 -6.59
CA TYR A 157 3.72 -2.49 -5.94
C TYR A 157 3.17 -3.91 -5.78
N ARG A 158 1.91 -4.05 -5.35
CA ARG A 158 1.27 -5.37 -5.21
C ARG A 158 1.06 -6.09 -6.54
N LEU A 159 0.70 -5.36 -7.60
CA LEU A 159 0.67 -5.94 -8.95
C LEU A 159 2.05 -6.44 -9.36
N GLY A 160 3.09 -5.63 -9.15
CA GLY A 160 4.48 -6.01 -9.44
C GLY A 160 4.90 -7.30 -8.73
N LEU A 161 4.62 -7.42 -7.42
CA LEU A 161 4.92 -8.65 -6.66
C LEU A 161 4.17 -9.88 -7.20
N THR A 162 2.94 -9.68 -7.66
CA THR A 162 2.12 -10.76 -8.20
C THR A 162 2.64 -11.22 -9.56
N TYR A 163 2.99 -10.29 -10.45
CA TYR A 163 3.62 -10.58 -11.73
C TYR A 163 4.98 -11.27 -11.56
N GLN A 164 5.81 -10.79 -10.63
CA GLN A 164 7.05 -11.45 -10.25
C GLN A 164 6.82 -12.89 -9.79
N SER A 165 5.74 -13.15 -9.04
CA SER A 165 5.38 -14.50 -8.58
C SER A 165 4.90 -15.41 -9.72
N THR A 166 4.35 -14.83 -10.79
CA THR A 166 3.99 -15.58 -12.02
C THR A 166 5.17 -15.84 -12.97
N GLY A 167 6.32 -15.21 -12.73
CA GLY A 167 7.49 -15.26 -13.61
C GLY A 167 7.46 -14.25 -14.77
N ASP A 168 6.44 -13.40 -14.85
CA ASP A 168 6.39 -12.27 -15.78
C ASP A 168 7.17 -11.10 -15.19
N HIS A 169 8.49 -11.20 -15.30
CA HIS A 169 9.41 -10.27 -14.68
C HIS A 169 9.46 -8.90 -15.38
N ASP A 170 9.16 -8.84 -16.68
CA ASP A 170 9.16 -7.59 -17.44
C ASP A 170 7.99 -6.69 -17.02
N THR A 171 6.78 -7.23 -16.96
CA THR A 171 5.63 -6.46 -16.45
C THR A 171 5.80 -6.10 -14.98
N ALA A 172 6.41 -6.97 -14.17
CA ALA A 172 6.73 -6.66 -12.78
C ALA A 172 7.66 -5.44 -12.67
N LYS A 173 8.71 -5.36 -13.51
CA LYS A 173 9.62 -4.20 -13.56
C LYS A 173 8.89 -2.91 -13.91
N GLU A 174 7.95 -2.94 -14.85
CA GLU A 174 7.13 -1.76 -15.19
C GLU A 174 6.35 -1.26 -13.97
N PHE A 175 5.61 -2.14 -13.29
CA PHE A 175 4.83 -1.77 -12.10
C PHE A 175 5.70 -1.30 -10.93
N PHE A 176 6.86 -1.91 -10.70
CA PHE A 176 7.79 -1.44 -9.69
C PHE A 176 8.41 -0.09 -10.05
N SER A 177 8.69 0.18 -11.34
CA SER A 177 9.18 1.48 -11.79
C SER A 177 8.14 2.57 -11.58
N THR A 178 6.87 2.30 -11.91
CA THR A 178 5.75 3.20 -11.62
C THR A 178 5.63 3.48 -10.13
N CYS A 179 5.69 2.44 -9.29
CA CYS A 179 5.70 2.60 -7.83
C CYS A 179 6.88 3.46 -7.35
N ALA A 180 8.09 3.21 -7.85
CA ALA A 180 9.29 3.96 -7.48
C ALA A 180 9.16 5.46 -7.82
N GLN A 181 8.66 5.79 -9.02
CA GLN A 181 8.43 7.18 -9.43
C GLN A 181 7.42 7.90 -8.52
N MET A 182 6.35 7.20 -8.12
CA MET A 182 5.36 7.74 -7.20
C MET A 182 5.95 7.97 -5.81
N CYS A 183 6.64 6.96 -5.24
CA CYS A 183 7.29 7.06 -3.94
C CYS A 183 8.36 8.16 -3.91
N GLU A 184 9.12 8.32 -5.00
CA GLU A 184 10.08 9.43 -5.14
C GLU A 184 9.37 10.79 -5.08
N SER A 185 8.25 10.96 -5.80
CA SER A 185 7.46 12.19 -5.77
C SER A 185 6.85 12.50 -4.40
N LEU A 186 6.60 11.47 -3.59
CA LEU A 186 6.04 11.56 -2.24
C LEU A 186 7.11 11.64 -1.14
N GLN A 187 8.39 11.52 -1.50
CA GLN A 187 9.50 11.35 -0.56
C GLN A 187 9.30 10.14 0.38
N ASP A 188 8.59 9.11 -0.08
CA ASP A 188 8.38 7.85 0.62
C ASP A 188 9.62 6.96 0.47
N THR A 189 10.41 6.95 1.53
CA THR A 189 11.74 6.34 1.60
C THR A 189 11.64 4.81 1.58
N GLU A 190 10.66 4.28 2.33
CA GLU A 190 10.42 2.86 2.50
C GLU A 190 9.82 2.27 1.23
N GLY A 191 8.81 2.94 0.66
CA GLY A 191 8.20 2.54 -0.61
C GLY A 191 9.21 2.51 -1.76
N LEU A 192 10.07 3.54 -1.85
CA LEU A 192 11.13 3.61 -2.86
C LEU A 192 12.12 2.45 -2.72
N GLY A 193 12.63 2.19 -1.50
CA GLY A 193 13.56 1.09 -1.24
C GLY A 193 12.95 -0.29 -1.52
N ASN A 194 11.67 -0.48 -1.16
CA ASN A 194 10.94 -1.71 -1.45
C ASN A 194 10.81 -1.96 -2.96
N ALA A 195 10.46 -0.93 -3.74
CA ALA A 195 10.36 -1.04 -5.19
C ALA A 195 11.71 -1.40 -5.85
N TYR A 196 12.80 -0.72 -5.50
CA TYR A 196 14.14 -1.03 -6.04
C TYR A 196 14.63 -2.42 -5.65
N LYS A 197 14.41 -2.84 -4.40
CA LYS A 197 14.75 -4.19 -3.95
C LYS A 197 13.96 -5.26 -4.72
N ALA A 198 12.67 -5.02 -4.97
CA ALA A 198 11.83 -5.94 -5.71
C ALA A 198 12.26 -6.06 -7.19
N MET A 199 12.62 -4.93 -7.84
CA MET A 199 13.21 -4.91 -9.18
C MET A 199 14.53 -5.70 -9.24
N ALA A 200 15.45 -5.44 -8.32
CA ALA A 200 16.73 -6.14 -8.26
C ALA A 200 16.56 -7.65 -8.05
N LYS A 201 15.65 -8.06 -7.17
CA LYS A 201 15.30 -9.47 -6.97
C LYS A 201 14.70 -10.11 -8.23
N SER A 202 13.90 -9.36 -9.00
CA SER A 202 13.33 -9.83 -10.26
C SER A 202 14.44 -10.09 -11.30
N MET A 203 15.40 -9.18 -11.42
CA MET A 203 16.57 -9.34 -12.30
C MET A 203 17.49 -10.46 -11.83
N GLU A 204 17.67 -10.63 -10.52
CA GLU A 204 18.43 -11.76 -9.95
C GLU A 204 17.79 -13.11 -10.30
N SER A 205 16.45 -13.23 -10.22
CA SER A 205 15.76 -14.46 -10.61
C SER A 205 15.85 -14.79 -12.10
N GLU A 206 16.04 -13.80 -12.96
CA GLU A 206 16.33 -14.00 -14.39
C GLU A 206 17.80 -14.39 -14.67
N GLY A 207 18.67 -14.33 -13.67
CA GLY A 207 20.12 -14.50 -13.83
C GLY A 207 20.86 -13.23 -14.28
N ASN A 208 20.16 -12.10 -14.38
CA ASN A 208 20.71 -10.80 -14.80
C ASN A 208 21.30 -10.04 -13.61
N THR A 209 22.27 -10.65 -12.93
CA THR A 209 22.79 -10.11 -11.66
C THR A 209 23.50 -8.76 -11.82
N GLN A 210 24.14 -8.50 -12.96
CA GLN A 210 24.75 -7.21 -13.24
C GLN A 210 23.72 -6.09 -13.38
N GLU A 211 22.56 -6.38 -14.00
CA GLU A 211 21.47 -5.40 -14.11
C GLU A 211 20.85 -5.10 -12.74
N ALA A 212 20.72 -6.12 -11.89
CA ALA A 212 20.26 -5.96 -10.51
C ALA A 212 21.15 -5.00 -9.72
N VAL A 213 22.48 -5.14 -9.85
CA VAL A 213 23.45 -4.21 -9.25
C VAL A 213 23.26 -2.79 -9.78
N GLN A 214 23.20 -2.61 -11.11
CA GLN A 214 23.00 -1.29 -11.71
C GLN A 214 21.68 -0.64 -11.26
N CYS A 215 20.62 -1.44 -11.06
CA CYS A 215 19.35 -0.97 -10.53
C CYS A 215 19.48 -0.44 -9.09
N LEU A 216 20.18 -1.17 -8.23
CA LEU A 216 20.41 -0.73 -6.84
C LEU A 216 21.41 0.43 -6.74
N GLU A 217 22.39 0.53 -7.64
CA GLU A 217 23.30 1.70 -7.70
C GLU A 217 22.55 2.96 -8.15
N LYS A 218 21.62 2.84 -9.10
CA LYS A 218 20.70 3.95 -9.44
C LYS A 218 19.87 4.39 -8.25
N PHE A 219 19.44 3.47 -7.37
CA PHE A 219 18.74 3.83 -6.13
C PHE A 219 19.60 4.70 -5.21
N VAL A 220 20.90 4.39 -5.07
CA VAL A 220 21.85 5.24 -4.32
C VAL A 220 21.99 6.61 -4.98
N GLU A 221 22.12 6.69 -6.31
CA GLU A 221 22.21 7.97 -7.01
C GLU A 221 20.95 8.84 -6.82
N VAL A 222 19.76 8.26 -6.95
CA VAL A 222 18.47 8.95 -6.78
C VAL A 222 18.35 9.48 -5.35
N THR A 223 18.65 8.65 -4.36
CA THR A 223 18.56 9.05 -2.95
C THR A 223 19.63 10.08 -2.58
N GLN A 224 20.83 10.00 -3.15
CA GLN A 224 21.86 11.03 -2.99
C GLN A 224 21.44 12.37 -3.58
N ARG A 225 20.82 12.39 -4.77
CA ARG A 225 20.29 13.62 -5.40
C ARG A 225 19.13 14.22 -4.60
N SER A 226 18.29 13.38 -3.99
CA SER A 226 17.18 13.86 -3.16
C SER A 226 17.62 14.59 -1.90
N GLY A 227 18.86 14.36 -1.44
CA GLY A 227 19.41 14.96 -0.21
C GLY A 227 18.83 14.38 1.09
N VAL A 228 17.91 13.43 1.02
CA VAL A 228 17.32 12.78 2.20
C VAL A 228 18.28 11.72 2.73
N LYS A 229 19.04 12.07 3.77
CA LYS A 229 20.10 11.21 4.33
C LYS A 229 19.61 9.83 4.76
N HIS A 230 18.39 9.73 5.32
CA HIS A 230 17.81 8.44 5.72
C HIS A 230 17.72 7.46 4.53
N ASN A 231 17.27 7.95 3.37
CA ASN A 231 17.09 7.13 2.16
C ASN A 231 18.43 6.64 1.64
N LEU A 232 19.45 7.51 1.73
CA LEU A 232 20.81 7.16 1.32
C LEU A 232 21.40 6.06 2.20
N VAL A 233 21.17 6.09 3.52
CA VAL A 233 21.59 5.01 4.44
C VAL A 233 20.94 3.69 4.02
N ASP A 234 19.61 3.68 3.84
CA ASP A 234 18.89 2.46 3.46
C ASP A 234 19.32 1.94 2.08
N ALA A 235 19.52 2.83 1.10
CA ALA A 235 19.99 2.48 -0.24
C ALA A 235 21.38 1.83 -0.21
N CYS A 236 22.34 2.46 0.48
CA CYS A 236 23.69 1.91 0.65
C CYS A 236 23.65 0.56 1.38
N MET A 237 22.79 0.41 2.39
CA MET A 237 22.60 -0.87 3.08
C MET A 237 22.02 -1.95 2.16
N CYS A 238 21.05 -1.61 1.31
CA CYS A 238 20.46 -2.53 0.34
C CYS A 238 21.50 -3.02 -0.69
N VAL A 239 22.27 -2.10 -1.28
CA VAL A 239 23.36 -2.42 -2.21
C VAL A 239 24.43 -3.27 -1.52
N GLY A 240 24.86 -2.88 -0.31
CA GLY A 240 25.88 -3.61 0.44
C GLY A 240 25.46 -5.05 0.76
N LYS A 241 24.19 -5.28 1.13
CA LYS A 241 23.64 -6.62 1.34
C LYS A 241 23.64 -7.45 0.06
N PHE A 242 23.33 -6.84 -1.08
CA PHE A 242 23.31 -7.52 -2.37
C PHE A 242 24.73 -7.94 -2.80
N TYR A 243 25.73 -7.06 -2.65
CA TYR A 243 27.13 -7.45 -2.89
C TYR A 243 27.63 -8.51 -1.91
N TYR A 244 27.15 -8.47 -0.65
CA TYR A 244 27.48 -9.50 0.34
C TYR A 244 26.95 -10.88 -0.06
N THR A 245 25.72 -10.97 -0.56
CA THR A 245 25.15 -12.25 -1.05
C THR A 245 25.86 -12.75 -2.29
N MET A 246 26.41 -11.86 -3.12
CA MET A 246 27.27 -12.19 -4.26
C MET A 246 28.70 -12.61 -3.89
N GLY A 247 29.08 -12.50 -2.61
CA GLY A 247 30.44 -12.77 -2.13
C GLY A 247 31.45 -11.67 -2.47
N GLU A 248 31.00 -10.51 -2.98
CA GLU A 248 31.83 -9.33 -3.25
C GLU A 248 32.01 -8.49 -1.98
N TYR A 249 32.64 -9.08 -0.95
CA TYR A 249 32.76 -8.49 0.38
C TYR A 249 33.47 -7.13 0.42
N SER A 250 34.41 -6.88 -0.49
CA SER A 250 35.11 -5.59 -0.57
C SER A 250 34.14 -4.47 -0.98
N ARG A 251 33.29 -4.70 -2.00
CA ARG A 251 32.27 -3.74 -2.42
C ARG A 251 31.17 -3.61 -1.38
N ALA A 252 30.72 -4.73 -0.80
CA ALA A 252 29.77 -4.72 0.31
C ALA A 252 30.26 -3.84 1.47
N SER A 253 31.52 -3.99 1.86
CA SER A 253 32.15 -3.20 2.93
C SER A 253 32.21 -1.71 2.59
N HIS A 254 32.47 -1.35 1.33
CA HIS A 254 32.46 0.04 0.89
C HIS A 254 31.08 0.69 1.09
N PHE A 255 30.01 0.06 0.62
CA PHE A 255 28.65 0.58 0.79
C PHE A 255 28.18 0.58 2.25
N PHE A 256 28.56 -0.42 3.05
CA PHE A 256 28.27 -0.40 4.48
C PHE A 256 29.00 0.72 5.21
N LEU A 257 30.25 1.00 4.86
CA LEU A 257 31.00 2.12 5.41
C LEU A 257 30.34 3.46 5.04
N GLN A 258 29.96 3.64 3.77
CA GLN A 258 29.24 4.83 3.33
C GLN A 258 27.91 4.99 4.09
N SER A 259 27.14 3.92 4.29
CA SER A 259 25.91 3.96 5.08
C SER A 259 26.15 4.37 6.55
N TYR A 260 27.28 3.92 7.13
CA TYR A 260 27.68 4.26 8.49
C TYR A 260 28.09 5.73 8.62
N GLU A 261 28.88 6.25 7.69
CA GLU A 261 29.30 7.65 7.66
C GLU A 261 28.08 8.59 7.57
N VAL A 262 27.13 8.30 6.66
CA VAL A 262 25.91 9.08 6.53
C VAL A 262 25.04 8.98 7.80
N ALA A 263 24.93 7.79 8.40
CA ALA A 263 24.20 7.61 9.66
C ALA A 263 24.82 8.41 10.81
N CYS A 264 26.16 8.46 10.92
CA CYS A 264 26.87 9.31 11.90
C CYS A 264 26.50 10.78 11.77
N GLU A 265 26.36 11.28 10.53
CA GLU A 265 25.96 12.67 10.29
C GLU A 265 24.51 12.97 10.66
N THR A 266 23.62 11.97 10.64
CA THR A 266 22.21 12.14 11.02
C THR A 266 21.98 12.13 12.53
N GLY A 267 22.88 11.53 13.31
CA GLY A 267 22.71 11.34 14.75
C GLY A 267 21.62 10.33 15.14
N ASP A 268 21.02 9.62 14.18
CA ASP A 268 20.02 8.58 14.44
C ASP A 268 20.70 7.28 14.90
N VAL A 269 20.54 6.98 16.19
CA VAL A 269 21.13 5.81 16.84
C VAL A 269 20.63 4.49 16.21
N SER A 270 19.40 4.45 15.73
CA SER A 270 18.80 3.24 15.16
C SER A 270 19.41 2.89 13.80
N LEU A 271 19.60 3.90 12.94
CA LEU A 271 20.28 3.75 11.65
C LEU A 271 21.76 3.42 11.85
N LEU A 272 22.40 4.07 12.82
CA LEU A 272 23.80 3.82 13.15
C LEU A 272 24.02 2.36 13.60
N GLN A 273 23.19 1.83 14.48
CA GLN A 273 23.29 0.43 14.92
C GLN A 273 23.08 -0.54 13.76
N LYS A 274 22.10 -0.29 12.89
CA LYS A 274 21.87 -1.11 11.69
C LYS A 274 23.12 -1.12 10.79
N ALA A 275 23.69 0.04 10.47
CA ALA A 275 24.88 0.13 9.64
C ALA A 275 26.11 -0.53 10.29
N GLN A 276 26.29 -0.37 11.60
CA GLN A 276 27.39 -1.00 12.36
C GLN A 276 27.37 -2.52 12.30
N VAL A 277 26.20 -3.15 12.44
CA VAL A 277 26.07 -4.62 12.39
C VAL A 277 26.57 -5.15 11.05
N TRP A 278 26.13 -4.55 9.94
CA TRP A 278 26.52 -5.02 8.61
C TRP A 278 27.99 -4.73 8.29
N LEU A 279 28.53 -3.60 8.73
CA LEU A 279 29.95 -3.29 8.62
C LEU A 279 30.81 -4.31 9.40
N ALA A 280 30.38 -4.69 10.60
CA ALA A 280 31.06 -5.68 11.42
C ALA A 280 31.03 -7.09 10.79
N CYS A 281 29.97 -7.44 10.04
CA CYS A 281 29.90 -8.70 9.32
C CYS A 281 30.80 -8.73 8.06
N ALA A 282 30.87 -7.63 7.31
CA ALA A 282 31.57 -7.60 6.02
C ALA A 282 33.09 -7.43 6.14
N ARG A 283 33.56 -6.60 7.08
CA ARG A 283 34.98 -6.23 7.23
C ARG A 283 35.92 -7.41 7.54
N PRO A 284 35.55 -8.40 8.38
CA PRO A 284 36.38 -9.58 8.59
C PRO A 284 36.52 -10.42 7.32
N GLN A 285 35.45 -10.55 6.53
CA GLN A 285 35.43 -11.40 5.33
C GLN A 285 36.21 -10.79 4.17
N SER A 286 36.23 -9.47 4.04
CA SER A 286 37.11 -8.78 3.08
C SER A 286 38.59 -9.03 3.42
N LEU A 287 38.97 -8.88 4.69
CA LEU A 287 40.34 -9.08 5.16
C LEU A 287 40.81 -10.53 4.99
N ILE A 288 39.98 -11.52 5.36
CA ILE A 288 40.31 -12.95 5.20
C ILE A 288 40.60 -13.28 3.72
N ARG A 289 39.81 -12.72 2.79
CA ARG A 289 39.99 -12.95 1.37
C ARG A 289 41.32 -12.35 0.86
N GLU A 290 41.67 -11.13 1.30
CA GLU A 290 42.97 -10.51 0.98
C GLU A 290 44.17 -11.31 1.52
N PHE A 291 44.07 -11.85 2.74
CA PHE A 291 45.13 -12.73 3.26
C PHE A 291 45.24 -14.05 2.49
N SER A 292 44.12 -14.63 2.05
CA SER A 292 44.11 -15.86 1.25
C SER A 292 44.66 -15.68 -0.16
N THR A 293 44.45 -14.52 -0.79
CA THR A 293 45.03 -14.21 -2.11
C THR A 293 46.53 -13.94 -2.01
N CYS A 294 46.98 -13.26 -0.95
CA CYS A 294 48.42 -13.04 -0.71
C CYS A 294 49.18 -14.36 -0.49
N THR A 295 48.62 -15.29 0.30
CA THR A 295 49.28 -16.59 0.56
C THR A 295 49.35 -17.48 -0.68
N THR A 296 48.31 -17.49 -1.51
CA THR A 296 48.32 -18.24 -2.78
C THR A 296 49.30 -17.65 -3.82
N LEU A 297 49.42 -16.32 -3.89
CA LEU A 297 50.41 -15.63 -4.74
C LEU A 297 51.86 -15.86 -4.29
N MET A 298 52.12 -16.01 -2.99
CA MET A 298 53.46 -16.32 -2.48
C MET A 298 53.83 -17.82 -2.60
N SER A 299 52.87 -18.68 -2.93
CA SER A 299 53.06 -20.13 -3.08
C SER A 299 53.23 -20.62 -4.52
N LYS A 300 53.21 -19.71 -5.51
CA LYS A 300 53.52 -19.97 -6.93
C LYS A 300 54.87 -19.36 -7.29
#